data_AF-A0A2N1PBT3-F1
#
_entry.id   AF-A0A2N1PBT3-F1
#
_cell.length_a   1.000
_cell.length_b   1.000
_cell.length_c   1.000
_cell.angle_alpha   90.00
_cell.angle_beta   90.00
_cell.angle_gamma   90.00
#
_symmetry.space_group_name_H-M   'P 1'
#
loop_
_entity.id
_entity.type
_entity.pdbx_description
1 polymer ?
#
loop_
_entity_poly.entity_id
_entity_poly.type
_entity_poly.pdbx_seq_one_letter_code
_entity_poly.pdbx_strand_id
1 'polypeptide(L)'
;MNSDVFMGRFLRSISDGDLFKKVFAIILRVAAIIVALGGLYLWIRLWGTVFDLGGFFAVVGGIIFQIILIITIAMVTHVVWLRAETVAGLPQADFTVIPIASILLKLTGEVYVSLFVPLSIAGGVGIWFGGGNFMYYVTRYVDFLPRLPLDFLRGGGGTFLGGLFFIVGGIVTAFLSLVFFYLLAEILVVTVDIARNLKITREVAEGYKKPGAAV
;
A
#
# COMPACT_ATOMS: atom_id res chain seq x y z
N MET A 1 -25.01 -37.62 -18.41
CA MET A 1 -23.61 -37.32 -18.04
C MET A 1 -23.49 -35.82 -17.91
N ASN A 2 -23.26 -35.35 -16.68
CA ASN A 2 -23.44 -33.96 -16.23
C ASN A 2 -22.17 -33.10 -16.46
N SER A 3 -21.79 -32.81 -17.70
CA SER A 3 -20.70 -31.87 -18.01
C SER A 3 -21.09 -30.40 -17.84
N ASP A 4 -22.39 -30.09 -17.76
CA ASP A 4 -22.89 -28.70 -17.70
C ASP A 4 -22.84 -28.09 -16.29
N VAL A 5 -22.53 -28.89 -15.26
CA VAL A 5 -22.59 -28.44 -13.86
C VAL A 5 -21.36 -27.61 -13.47
N PHE A 6 -20.18 -27.93 -14.03
CA PHE A 6 -18.95 -27.21 -13.67
C PHE A 6 -18.91 -25.82 -14.33
N MET A 7 -19.12 -25.76 -15.65
CA MET A 7 -19.07 -24.51 -16.40
C MET A 7 -20.24 -23.58 -16.03
N GLY A 8 -21.45 -24.13 -15.78
CA GLY A 8 -22.59 -23.35 -15.32
C GLY A 8 -22.40 -22.74 -13.92
N ARG A 9 -21.78 -23.48 -12.97
CA ARG A 9 -21.44 -22.96 -11.64
C ARG A 9 -20.30 -21.94 -11.71
N PHE A 10 -19.29 -22.18 -12.54
CA PHE A 10 -18.18 -21.26 -12.74
C PHE A 10 -18.66 -19.92 -13.33
N LEU A 11 -19.48 -19.97 -14.39
CA LEU A 11 -20.05 -18.76 -15.02
C LEU A 11 -20.98 -17.99 -14.08
N ARG A 12 -21.82 -18.67 -13.29
CA ARG A 12 -22.64 -17.99 -12.26
C ARG A 12 -21.78 -17.35 -11.18
N SER A 13 -20.73 -18.03 -10.72
CA SER A 13 -19.85 -17.51 -9.68
C SER A 13 -18.94 -16.36 -10.17
N ILE A 14 -18.68 -16.28 -11.48
CA ILE A 14 -18.12 -15.08 -12.15
C ILE A 14 -19.17 -13.96 -12.19
N SER A 15 -20.41 -14.28 -12.56
CA SER A 15 -21.52 -13.32 -12.66
C SER A 15 -21.90 -12.70 -11.32
N ASP A 16 -21.82 -13.46 -10.23
CA ASP A 16 -22.20 -13.03 -8.87
C ASP A 16 -21.07 -12.26 -8.16
N GLY A 17 -19.89 -12.16 -8.77
CA GLY A 17 -18.73 -11.44 -8.21
C GLY A 17 -18.05 -12.12 -7.02
N ASP A 18 -18.64 -13.17 -6.44
CA ASP A 18 -18.10 -13.89 -5.29
C ASP A 18 -16.74 -14.55 -5.58
N LEU A 19 -16.50 -15.04 -6.80
CA LEU A 19 -15.17 -15.52 -7.19
C LEU A 19 -14.12 -14.42 -7.13
N PHE A 20 -14.43 -13.23 -7.64
CA PHE A 20 -13.48 -12.12 -7.66
C PHE A 20 -13.06 -11.73 -6.24
N LYS A 21 -14.02 -11.54 -5.33
CA LYS A 21 -13.74 -11.23 -3.91
C LYS A 21 -12.82 -12.29 -3.28
N LYS A 22 -13.15 -13.57 -3.49
CA LYS A 22 -12.38 -14.69 -2.92
C LYS A 22 -10.97 -14.78 -3.48
N VAL A 23 -10.81 -14.64 -4.80
CA VAL A 23 -9.50 -14.67 -5.45
C VAL A 23 -8.63 -13.51 -4.99
N PHE A 24 -9.14 -12.27 -5.00
CA PHE A 24 -8.39 -11.11 -4.54
C PHE A 24 -8.03 -11.19 -3.04
N ALA A 25 -8.94 -11.67 -2.19
CA ALA A 25 -8.63 -11.90 -0.78
C ALA A 25 -7.52 -12.94 -0.59
N ILE A 26 -7.52 -14.03 -1.37
CA ILE A 26 -6.45 -15.04 -1.34
C ILE A 26 -5.12 -14.43 -1.80
N ILE A 27 -5.12 -13.68 -2.91
CA ILE A 27 -3.92 -13.01 -3.41
C ILE A 27 -3.32 -12.09 -2.34
N LEU A 28 -4.15 -11.28 -1.68
CA LEU A 28 -3.70 -10.38 -0.61
C LEU A 28 -3.16 -11.14 0.61
N ARG A 29 -3.78 -12.26 1.02
CA ARG A 29 -3.25 -13.11 2.10
C ARG A 29 -1.89 -13.71 1.74
N VAL A 30 -1.75 -14.21 0.52
CA VAL A 30 -0.46 -14.73 0.01
C VAL A 30 0.58 -13.61 -0.02
N ALA A 31 0.21 -12.42 -0.49
CA ALA A 31 1.09 -11.25 -0.47
C ALA A 31 1.53 -10.88 0.95
N ALA A 32 0.63 -10.89 1.95
CA ALA A 32 0.98 -10.65 3.35
C ALA A 32 1.99 -11.69 3.87
N ILE A 33 1.80 -12.97 3.57
CA ILE A 33 2.74 -14.04 3.95
C ILE A 33 4.11 -13.82 3.29
N ILE A 34 4.14 -13.49 2.00
CA ILE A 34 5.38 -13.20 1.27
C ILE A 34 6.10 -11.99 1.88
N VAL A 35 5.37 -10.92 2.21
CA VAL A 35 5.93 -9.74 2.87
C VAL A 35 6.49 -10.08 4.24
N ALA A 36 5.80 -10.90 5.04
CA ALA A 36 6.28 -11.33 6.34
C ALA A 36 7.58 -12.15 6.24
N LEU A 37 7.60 -13.16 5.37
CA LEU A 37 8.77 -14.03 5.18
C LEU A 37 9.94 -13.28 4.54
N GLY A 38 9.68 -12.47 3.51
CA GLY A 38 10.68 -11.64 2.85
C GLY A 38 11.25 -10.57 3.78
N GLY A 39 10.38 -9.94 4.58
CA GLY A 39 10.77 -8.98 5.62
C GLY A 39 11.63 -9.63 6.69
N LEU A 40 11.27 -10.81 7.18
CA LEU A 40 12.06 -11.55 8.17
C LEU A 40 13.43 -11.96 7.63
N TYR A 41 13.49 -12.43 6.38
CA TYR A 41 14.75 -12.71 5.69
C TYR A 41 15.63 -11.46 5.60
N LEU A 42 15.06 -10.31 5.21
CA LEU A 42 15.78 -9.03 5.15
C LEU A 42 16.29 -8.61 6.54
N TRP A 43 15.45 -8.72 7.57
CA TRP A 43 15.80 -8.41 8.96
C TRP A 43 16.99 -9.23 9.44
N ILE A 44 16.99 -10.56 9.23
CA ILE A 44 18.11 -11.44 9.56
C ILE A 44 19.38 -11.01 8.80
N ARG A 45 19.25 -10.74 7.49
CA ARG A 45 20.40 -10.38 6.64
C ARG A 45 21.06 -9.06 7.06
N LEU A 46 20.26 -8.09 7.50
CA LEU A 46 20.76 -6.75 7.86
C LEU A 46 21.54 -6.72 9.19
N TRP A 47 21.49 -7.77 10.01
CA TRP A 47 22.34 -7.84 11.21
C TRP A 47 23.83 -7.84 10.88
N GLY A 48 24.24 -8.45 9.76
CA GLY A 48 25.64 -8.36 9.31
C GLY A 48 26.08 -6.91 9.11
N THR A 49 25.23 -6.12 8.44
CA THR A 49 25.47 -4.68 8.24
C THR A 49 25.57 -3.92 9.55
N VAL A 50 24.74 -4.24 10.55
CA VAL A 50 24.77 -3.56 11.85
C VAL A 50 26.11 -3.75 12.56
N PHE A 51 26.68 -4.96 12.52
CA PHE A 51 27.98 -5.22 13.14
C PHE A 51 29.15 -4.66 12.33
N ASP A 52 28.98 -4.51 11.01
CA ASP A 52 29.98 -3.92 10.12
C ASP A 52 30.06 -2.38 10.19
N LEU A 53 29.09 -1.70 10.82
CA LEU A 53 29.05 -0.23 10.89
C LEU A 53 30.28 0.41 11.55
N GLY A 54 30.95 -0.33 12.44
CA GLY A 54 32.14 0.12 13.17
C GLY A 54 31.82 1.18 14.23
N GLY A 55 32.26 0.93 15.47
CA GLY A 55 32.09 1.85 16.59
C GLY A 55 30.82 1.60 17.42
N PHE A 56 30.94 1.77 18.73
CA PHE A 56 29.88 1.45 19.69
C PHE A 56 28.55 2.16 19.39
N PHE A 57 28.59 3.49 19.18
CA PHE A 57 27.39 4.27 18.91
C PHE A 57 26.70 3.86 17.61
N ALA A 58 27.46 3.58 16.54
CA ALA A 58 26.88 3.16 15.26
C ALA A 58 26.15 1.81 15.39
N VAL A 59 26.71 0.86 16.14
CA VAL A 59 26.06 -0.42 16.44
C VAL A 59 24.77 -0.21 17.24
N VAL A 60 24.78 0.67 18.25
CA VAL A 60 23.56 1.02 19.01
C VAL A 60 22.47 1.59 18.08
N GLY A 61 22.84 2.51 17.18
CA GLY A 61 21.93 3.04 16.16
C GLY A 61 21.37 1.94 15.24
N GLY A 62 22.22 1.01 14.81
CA GLY A 62 21.82 -0.14 14.01
C GLY A 62 20.87 -1.09 14.76
N ILE A 63 21.07 -1.33 16.05
CA ILE A 63 20.15 -2.14 16.87
C ILE A 63 18.78 -1.47 16.99
N ILE A 64 18.74 -0.16 17.24
CA ILE A 64 17.48 0.61 17.28
C ILE A 64 16.77 0.49 15.92
N PHE A 65 17.51 0.62 14.82
CA PHE A 65 16.98 0.42 13.49
C PHE A 65 16.38 -0.97 13.29
N GLN A 66 17.05 -2.05 13.74
CA GLN A 66 16.53 -3.42 13.64
C GLN A 66 15.23 -3.63 14.40
N ILE A 67 15.10 -3.03 15.58
CA ILE A 67 13.86 -3.10 16.38
C ILE A 67 12.72 -2.39 15.65
N ILE A 68 12.96 -1.21 15.10
CA ILE A 68 11.93 -0.49 14.36
C ILE A 68 11.61 -1.19 13.03
N LEU A 69 12.60 -1.81 12.39
CA LEU A 69 12.41 -2.57 11.15
C LEU A 69 11.47 -3.77 11.37
N ILE A 70 11.62 -4.55 12.45
CA ILE A 70 10.72 -5.68 12.70
C ILE A 70 9.29 -5.20 12.99
N ILE A 71 9.12 -4.06 13.69
CA ILE A 71 7.82 -3.42 13.88
C ILE A 71 7.22 -3.00 12.53
N THR A 72 8.04 -2.41 11.66
CA THR A 72 7.64 -2.00 10.30
C THR A 72 7.13 -3.20 9.50
N ILE A 73 7.87 -4.31 9.50
CA ILE A 73 7.47 -5.55 8.81
C ILE A 73 6.13 -6.05 9.33
N ALA A 74 5.93 -6.04 10.66
CA ALA A 74 4.66 -6.43 11.28
C ALA A 74 3.51 -5.49 10.86
N MET A 75 3.73 -4.17 10.86
CA MET A 75 2.73 -3.17 10.45
C MET A 75 2.29 -3.38 8.99
N VAL A 76 3.24 -3.49 8.06
CA VAL A 76 2.92 -3.69 6.63
C VAL A 76 2.19 -5.01 6.42
N THR A 77 2.66 -6.09 7.03
CA THR A 77 2.00 -7.40 6.98
C THR A 77 0.55 -7.31 7.48
N HIS A 78 0.35 -6.64 8.61
CA HIS A 78 -0.95 -6.53 9.25
C HIS A 78 -1.94 -5.70 8.41
N VAL A 79 -1.50 -4.59 7.81
CA VAL A 79 -2.33 -3.77 6.93
C VAL A 79 -2.78 -4.55 5.70
N VAL A 80 -1.86 -5.28 5.03
CA VAL A 80 -2.22 -6.12 3.87
C VAL A 80 -3.22 -7.21 4.28
N TRP A 81 -3.02 -7.83 5.44
CA TRP A 81 -3.92 -8.85 5.97
C TRP A 81 -5.32 -8.30 6.25
N LEU A 82 -5.41 -7.15 6.92
CA LEU A 82 -6.70 -6.50 7.24
C LEU A 82 -7.48 -6.13 5.97
N ARG A 83 -6.77 -5.67 4.92
CA ARG A 83 -7.41 -5.39 3.63
C ARG A 83 -7.86 -6.65 2.90
N ALA A 84 -7.18 -7.77 3.07
CA ALA A 84 -7.66 -9.05 2.55
C ALA A 84 -9.01 -9.46 3.16
N GLU A 85 -9.19 -9.26 4.47
CA GLU A 85 -10.45 -9.51 5.16
C GLU A 85 -11.54 -8.53 4.73
N THR A 86 -11.19 -7.26 4.55
CA THR A 86 -12.11 -6.24 4.02
C THR A 86 -12.64 -6.63 2.64
N VAL A 87 -11.77 -7.10 1.74
CA VAL A 87 -12.16 -7.56 0.39
C VAL A 87 -13.06 -8.79 0.46
N ALA A 88 -12.76 -9.74 1.35
CA ALA A 88 -13.57 -10.94 1.53
C ALA A 88 -14.98 -10.62 2.09
N GLY A 89 -15.10 -9.58 2.92
CA GLY A 89 -16.35 -9.14 3.55
C GLY A 89 -17.19 -8.18 2.71
N LEU A 90 -16.83 -7.89 1.46
CA LEU A 90 -17.59 -6.96 0.61
C LEU A 90 -19.01 -7.51 0.31
N PRO A 91 -20.06 -6.68 0.45
CA PRO A 91 -21.42 -7.07 0.08
C PRO A 91 -21.51 -7.33 -1.43
N GLN A 92 -22.54 -8.08 -1.85
CA GLN A 92 -22.84 -8.23 -3.27
C GLN A 92 -23.31 -6.87 -3.83
N ALA A 93 -22.71 -6.45 -4.93
CA ALA A 93 -22.98 -5.17 -5.58
C ALA A 93 -22.88 -5.32 -7.10
N ASP A 94 -23.63 -4.48 -7.83
CA ASP A 94 -23.67 -4.48 -9.31
C ASP A 94 -22.28 -4.34 -9.96
N PHE A 95 -21.33 -3.71 -9.25
CA PHE A 95 -19.94 -3.56 -9.67
C PHE A 95 -19.02 -4.15 -8.60
N THR A 96 -18.61 -5.40 -8.75
CA THR A 96 -17.72 -6.06 -7.77
C THR A 96 -16.26 -5.56 -7.85
N VAL A 97 -15.80 -5.19 -9.04
CA VAL A 97 -14.38 -4.84 -9.28
C VAL A 97 -14.02 -3.45 -8.73
N ILE A 98 -14.95 -2.51 -8.78
CA ILE A 98 -14.71 -1.11 -8.40
C ILE A 98 -14.39 -0.96 -6.90
N PRO A 99 -15.17 -1.54 -5.96
CA PRO A 99 -14.83 -1.49 -4.54
C PRO A 99 -13.48 -2.15 -4.24
N ILE A 100 -13.16 -3.25 -4.91
CA ILE A 100 -11.86 -3.93 -4.75
C ILE A 100 -10.73 -3.00 -5.21
N ALA A 101 -10.85 -2.39 -6.38
CA ALA A 101 -9.84 -1.45 -6.89
C ALA A 101 -9.67 -0.23 -5.97
N SER A 102 -10.76 0.31 -5.42
CA SER A 102 -10.71 1.40 -4.43
C SER A 102 -9.98 0.96 -3.15
N ILE A 103 -10.22 -0.25 -2.65
CA ILE A 103 -9.50 -0.82 -1.50
C ILE A 103 -8.01 -0.99 -1.82
N LEU A 104 -7.65 -1.48 -3.01
CA LEU A 104 -6.25 -1.66 -3.41
C LEU A 104 -5.49 -0.33 -3.54
N LEU A 105 -6.15 0.72 -4.02
CA LEU A 105 -5.59 2.07 -4.05
C LEU A 105 -5.30 2.56 -2.62
N LYS A 106 -6.28 2.47 -1.72
CA LYS A 106 -6.09 2.84 -0.30
C LYS A 106 -4.97 2.02 0.35
N LEU A 107 -4.97 0.70 0.13
CA LEU A 107 -3.94 -0.20 0.62
C LEU A 107 -2.53 0.25 0.18
N THR A 108 -2.38 0.72 -1.06
CA THR A 108 -1.10 1.22 -1.54
C THR A 108 -0.63 2.39 -0.67
N GLY A 109 -1.47 3.40 -0.45
CA GLY A 109 -1.16 4.52 0.44
C GLY A 109 -0.85 4.09 1.88
N GLU A 110 -1.62 3.15 2.42
CA GLU A 110 -1.40 2.62 3.78
C GLU A 110 -0.06 1.89 3.91
N VAL A 111 0.30 1.05 2.93
CA VAL A 111 1.61 0.37 2.88
C VAL A 111 2.74 1.38 2.83
N TYR A 112 2.61 2.45 2.03
CA TYR A 112 3.60 3.53 2.01
C TYR A 112 3.77 4.16 3.40
N VAL A 113 2.68 4.47 4.11
CA VAL A 113 2.78 5.05 5.46
C VAL A 113 3.38 4.08 6.47
N SER A 114 2.91 2.84 6.48
CA SER A 114 3.40 1.79 7.38
C SER A 114 4.87 1.47 7.15
N LEU A 115 5.39 1.69 5.94
CA LEU A 115 6.80 1.50 5.61
C LEU A 115 7.63 2.76 5.92
N PHE A 116 7.28 3.91 5.34
CA PHE A 116 8.15 5.08 5.33
C PHE A 116 8.19 5.83 6.66
N VAL A 117 7.10 5.88 7.43
CA VAL A 117 7.10 6.58 8.74
C VAL A 117 8.10 5.92 9.71
N PRO A 118 7.96 4.64 10.07
CA PRO A 118 8.89 4.03 11.02
C PRO A 118 10.32 3.93 10.45
N LEU A 119 10.51 3.66 9.16
CA LEU A 119 11.85 3.63 8.55
C LEU A 119 12.51 5.01 8.53
N SER A 120 11.75 6.09 8.35
CA SER A 120 12.31 7.44 8.43
C SER A 120 12.78 7.79 9.83
N ILE A 121 12.00 7.42 10.86
CA ILE A 121 12.38 7.56 12.27
C ILE A 121 13.63 6.73 12.56
N ALA A 122 13.62 5.45 12.20
CA ALA A 122 14.73 4.53 12.39
C ALA A 122 16.00 5.03 11.69
N GLY A 123 15.87 5.48 10.45
CA GLY A 123 16.98 5.98 9.66
C GLY A 123 17.55 7.30 10.19
N GLY A 124 16.69 8.23 10.61
CA GLY A 124 17.13 9.49 11.21
C GLY A 124 17.86 9.29 12.54
N VAL A 125 17.34 8.41 13.40
CA VAL A 125 18.02 7.99 14.63
C VAL A 125 19.34 7.30 14.30
N GLY A 126 19.35 6.39 13.31
CA GLY A 126 20.55 5.73 12.83
C GLY A 126 21.62 6.70 12.33
N ILE A 127 21.24 7.77 11.63
CA ILE A 127 22.15 8.85 11.20
C ILE A 127 22.74 9.59 12.40
N TRP A 128 21.97 9.87 13.45
CA TRP A 128 22.50 10.55 14.64
C TRP A 128 23.56 9.73 15.38
N PHE A 129 23.41 8.41 15.39
CA PHE A 129 24.32 7.51 16.10
C PHE A 129 25.49 6.98 15.25
N GLY A 130 25.23 6.71 13.96
CA GLY A 130 26.20 6.11 13.02
C GLY A 130 26.76 7.08 11.98
N GLY A 131 26.29 8.33 11.95
CA GLY A 131 26.80 9.39 11.08
C GLY A 131 26.83 8.99 9.60
N GLY A 132 27.93 9.32 8.92
CA GLY A 132 28.11 9.06 7.49
C GLY A 132 28.14 7.58 7.12
N ASN A 133 28.62 6.70 8.00
CA ASN A 133 28.66 5.25 7.75
C ASN A 133 27.24 4.70 7.61
N PHE A 134 26.33 5.10 8.50
CA PHE A 134 24.94 4.69 8.42
C PHE A 134 24.27 5.22 7.14
N MET A 135 24.52 6.48 6.80
CA MET A 135 23.97 7.11 5.60
C MET A 135 24.41 6.38 4.32
N TYR A 136 25.66 5.93 4.25
CA TYR A 136 26.18 5.16 3.11
C TYR A 136 25.40 3.86 2.88
N TYR A 137 25.05 3.13 3.95
CA TYR A 137 24.24 1.93 3.83
C TYR A 137 22.80 2.26 3.42
N VAL A 138 22.20 3.29 4.03
CA VAL A 138 20.86 3.75 3.65
C VAL A 138 20.80 4.05 2.15
N THR A 139 21.70 4.90 1.64
CA THR A 139 21.73 5.26 0.20
C THR A 139 21.89 4.03 -0.67
N ARG A 140 22.83 3.12 -0.33
CA ARG A 140 23.08 1.91 -1.11
C ARG A 140 21.84 1.02 -1.24
N TYR A 141 21.03 0.93 -0.18
CA TYR A 141 19.80 0.14 -0.22
C TYR A 141 18.62 0.89 -0.85
N VAL A 142 18.65 2.22 -0.96
CA VAL A 142 17.59 3.02 -1.61
C VAL A 142 17.96 3.57 -2.99
N ASP A 143 19.13 3.21 -3.52
CA ASP A 143 19.61 3.66 -4.84
C ASP A 143 18.79 3.11 -6.01
N PHE A 144 18.01 2.05 -5.78
CA PHE A 144 17.06 1.54 -6.77
C PHE A 144 15.82 2.45 -6.93
N LEU A 145 15.58 3.38 -5.99
CA LEU A 145 14.49 4.34 -6.09
C LEU A 145 14.89 5.48 -7.04
N PRO A 146 14.01 5.84 -8.01
CA PRO A 146 14.24 6.97 -8.91
C PRO A 146 14.63 8.22 -8.13
N ARG A 147 15.63 8.95 -8.63
CA ARG A 147 16.00 10.25 -8.06
C ARG A 147 14.87 11.23 -8.32
N LEU A 148 14.05 11.47 -7.30
CA LEU A 148 13.00 12.47 -7.35
C LEU A 148 13.60 13.85 -7.04
N PRO A 149 13.01 14.95 -7.56
CA PRO A 149 13.45 16.34 -7.28
C PRO A 149 13.36 16.76 -5.81
N LEU A 150 12.98 15.86 -4.92
CA LEU A 150 12.94 16.00 -3.47
C LEU A 150 14.18 15.37 -2.81
N ASP A 151 15.38 15.54 -3.37
CA ASP A 151 16.61 14.91 -2.86
C ASP A 151 17.04 15.43 -1.47
N PHE A 152 16.44 16.51 -0.96
CA PHE A 152 16.61 16.94 0.44
C PHE A 152 16.04 15.92 1.46
N LEU A 153 15.17 15.02 1.02
CA LEU A 153 14.64 13.91 1.82
C LEU A 153 15.67 12.79 2.04
N ARG A 154 16.78 12.78 1.28
CA ARG A 154 17.90 11.84 1.46
C ARG A 154 18.92 12.29 2.52
N GLY A 155 18.65 13.36 3.25
CA GLY A 155 19.46 13.78 4.40
C GLY A 155 20.69 14.62 4.01
N GLY A 156 20.86 15.74 4.71
CA GLY A 156 22.00 16.68 4.58
C GLY A 156 23.32 16.15 5.12
N GLY A 157 23.70 14.91 4.76
CA GLY A 157 24.89 14.22 5.25
C GLY A 157 24.72 13.55 6.62
N GLY A 158 25.79 12.98 7.16
CA GLY A 158 25.84 12.29 8.45
C GLY A 158 25.72 13.21 9.69
N THR A 159 24.96 14.29 9.58
CA THR A 159 24.83 15.33 10.62
C THR A 159 23.50 15.21 11.37
N PHE A 160 23.37 15.91 12.50
CA PHE A 160 22.11 16.00 13.24
C PHE A 160 20.95 16.51 12.35
N LEU A 161 21.18 17.59 11.60
CA LEU A 161 20.20 18.13 10.66
C LEU A 161 19.88 17.13 9.53
N GLY A 162 20.86 16.35 9.09
CA GLY A 162 20.64 15.27 8.12
C GLY A 162 19.63 14.24 8.62
N GLY A 163 19.77 13.78 9.85
CA GLY A 163 18.79 12.87 10.47
C GLY A 163 17.42 13.51 10.64
N LEU A 164 17.33 14.78 11.04
CA LEU A 164 16.05 15.49 11.17
C LEU A 164 15.32 15.63 9.82
N PHE A 165 16.04 16.02 8.77
CA PHE A 165 15.47 16.12 7.42
C PHE A 165 15.03 14.76 6.87
N PHE A 166 15.75 13.69 7.20
CA PHE A 166 15.37 12.34 6.82
C PHE A 166 14.02 11.93 7.47
N ILE A 167 13.83 12.23 8.77
CA ILE A 167 12.57 11.95 9.49
C ILE A 167 11.42 12.77 8.92
N VAL A 168 11.56 14.09 8.92
CA VAL A 168 10.51 15.00 8.45
C VAL A 168 10.17 14.69 6.99
N GLY A 169 11.19 14.47 6.19
CA GLY A 169 11.04 14.15 4.78
C GLY A 169 10.29 12.85 4.53
N GLY A 170 10.66 11.79 5.24
CA GLY A 170 9.96 10.50 5.14
C GLY A 170 8.50 10.59 5.58
N ILE A 171 8.22 11.30 6.68
CA ILE A 171 6.84 11.50 7.18
C ILE A 171 6.00 12.31 6.18
N VAL A 172 6.52 13.42 5.66
CA VAL A 172 5.81 14.25 4.67
C VAL A 172 5.53 13.43 3.40
N THR A 173 6.51 12.67 2.92
CA THR A 173 6.36 11.82 1.72
C THR A 173 5.34 10.71 1.93
N ALA A 174 5.36 10.07 3.10
CA ALA A 174 4.38 9.07 3.50
C ALA A 174 2.97 9.65 3.54
N PHE A 175 2.80 10.81 4.16
CA PHE A 175 1.52 11.51 4.25
C PHE A 175 0.98 11.92 2.88
N LEU A 176 1.82 12.54 2.03
CA LEU A 176 1.41 12.95 0.68
C LEU A 176 1.03 11.74 -0.17
N SER A 177 1.77 10.63 -0.08
CA SER A 177 1.42 9.37 -0.74
C SER A 177 0.07 8.84 -0.27
N LEU A 178 -0.18 8.84 1.04
CA LEU A 178 -1.47 8.40 1.60
C LEU A 178 -2.64 9.22 1.04
N VAL A 179 -2.54 10.55 1.13
CA VAL A 179 -3.58 11.47 0.65
C VAL A 179 -3.82 11.27 -0.84
N PHE A 180 -2.75 11.19 -1.63
CA PHE A 180 -2.84 10.97 -3.07
C PHE A 180 -3.59 9.68 -3.42
N PHE A 181 -3.21 8.55 -2.82
CA PHE A 181 -3.85 7.27 -3.09
C PHE A 181 -5.29 7.19 -2.58
N TYR A 182 -5.61 7.83 -1.46
CA TYR A 182 -6.99 7.95 -0.98
C TYR A 182 -7.84 8.80 -1.92
N LEU A 183 -7.31 9.94 -2.40
CA LEU A 183 -7.98 10.79 -3.38
C LEU A 183 -8.27 10.00 -4.67
N LEU A 184 -7.30 9.23 -5.18
CA LEU A 184 -7.51 8.38 -6.35
C LEU A 184 -8.61 7.34 -6.11
N ALA A 185 -8.62 6.73 -4.91
CA ALA A 185 -9.64 5.76 -4.54
C ALA A 185 -11.05 6.37 -4.47
N GLU A 186 -11.16 7.63 -4.05
CA GLU A 186 -12.42 8.39 -4.02
C GLU A 186 -12.87 8.81 -5.42
N ILE A 187 -11.96 9.35 -6.25
CA ILE A 187 -12.26 9.71 -7.65
C ILE A 187 -12.80 8.49 -8.42
N LEU A 188 -12.21 7.31 -8.20
CA LEU A 188 -12.67 6.07 -8.81
C LEU A 188 -14.13 5.73 -8.42
N VAL A 189 -14.49 5.87 -7.14
CA VAL A 189 -15.85 5.59 -6.65
C VAL A 189 -16.84 6.63 -7.18
N VAL A 190 -16.50 7.91 -7.11
CA VAL A 190 -17.35 9.02 -7.60
C VAL A 190 -17.66 8.86 -9.09
N THR A 191 -16.67 8.45 -9.89
CA THR A 191 -16.88 8.22 -11.34
C THR A 191 -17.95 7.17 -11.61
N VAL A 192 -18.01 6.12 -10.78
CA VAL A 192 -18.99 5.04 -10.91
C VAL A 192 -20.37 5.48 -10.42
N ASP A 193 -20.45 6.28 -9.38
CA ASP A 193 -21.70 6.86 -8.91
C ASP A 193 -22.31 7.82 -9.96
N ILE A 194 -21.48 8.63 -10.62
CA ILE A 194 -21.91 9.47 -11.75
C ILE A 194 -22.45 8.60 -12.89
N ALA A 195 -21.75 7.53 -13.26
CA ALA A 195 -22.21 6.62 -14.33
C ALA A 195 -23.56 5.96 -13.98
N ARG A 196 -23.75 5.55 -12.73
CA ARG A 196 -25.02 4.97 -12.24
C ARG A 196 -26.15 6.00 -12.32
N ASN A 197 -25.92 7.23 -11.87
CA ASN A 197 -26.92 8.30 -11.89
C ASN A 197 -27.28 8.73 -13.32
N LEU A 198 -26.31 8.78 -14.25
CA LEU A 198 -26.57 9.06 -15.65
C LEU A 198 -27.44 7.97 -16.30
N LYS A 199 -27.21 6.70 -15.96
CA LYS A 199 -28.05 5.58 -16.43
C LYS A 199 -29.51 5.73 -15.96
N ILE A 200 -29.72 6.00 -14.67
CA ILE A 200 -31.06 6.21 -14.10
C ILE A 200 -31.76 7.41 -14.77
N THR A 201 -31.05 8.53 -14.91
CA THR A 201 -31.60 9.75 -15.54
C THR A 201 -32.02 9.49 -16.99
N ARG A 202 -31.22 8.72 -17.73
CA ARG A 202 -31.55 8.32 -19.11
C ARG A 202 -32.80 7.43 -19.16
N GLU A 203 -32.89 6.43 -18.29
CA GLU A 203 -34.05 5.52 -18.22
C GLU A 203 -35.34 6.28 -17.90
N VAL A 204 -35.28 7.24 -16.97
CA VAL A 204 -36.42 8.12 -16.64
C VAL A 204 -36.81 8.98 -17.85
N ALA A 205 -35.85 9.57 -18.56
CA ALA A 205 -36.12 10.40 -19.74
C ALA A 205 -36.71 9.60 -20.91
N GLU A 206 -36.22 8.39 -21.17
CA GLU A 206 -36.74 7.50 -22.21
C GLU A 206 -38.13 6.94 -21.85
N GLY A 207 -38.37 6.63 -20.57
CA GLY A 207 -39.69 6.26 -20.05
C GLY A 207 -40.71 7.39 -20.10
N TYR A 208 -40.25 8.65 -20.15
CA TYR A 208 -41.09 9.84 -20.31
C TYR A 208 -41.47 10.15 -21.77
N LYS A 209 -41.24 9.25 -22.73
CA LYS A 209 -41.75 9.41 -24.10
C LYS A 209 -43.27 9.67 -24.07
N LYS A 210 -43.64 10.92 -24.36
CA LYS A 210 -44.98 11.50 -24.24
C LYS A 210 -46.09 10.65 -24.89
N PRO A 211 -47.25 10.46 -24.23
CA PRO A 211 -48.49 10.09 -24.90
C PRO A 211 -48.94 11.30 -25.75
N GLY A 212 -48.53 11.37 -27.02
CA GLY A 212 -48.85 12.52 -27.86
C GLY A 212 -48.36 12.48 -29.30
N ALA A 213 -48.07 11.30 -29.86
CA ALA A 213 -47.88 11.11 -31.29
C ALA A 213 -48.94 10.14 -31.84
N ALA A 214 -50.21 10.43 -31.53
CA ALA A 214 -51.37 9.93 -32.25
C ALA A 214 -52.13 11.18 -32.72
N VAL A 215 -51.73 11.70 -33.88
CA VAL A 215 -52.55 12.59 -34.72
C VAL A 215 -52.45 12.05 -36.13
#